data_AF-A0A352XRP3-F1
#
_entry.id   AF-A0A352XRP3-F1
#
_cell.length_a   1.000
_cell.length_b   1.000
_cell.length_c   1.000
_cell.angle_alpha   90.00
_cell.angle_beta   90.00
_cell.angle_gamma   90.00
#
_symmetry.space_group_name_H-M   'P 1'
#
loop_
_entity.id
_entity.type
_entity.pdbx_description
1 polymer ?
#
loop_
_entity_poly.entity_id
_entity_poly.type
_entity_poly.pdbx_seq_one_letter_code
_entity_poly.pdbx_strand_id
1 'polypeptide(L)'
;MIVFGLPIYGGIAVGTFLAYRYLPSPANAEILFLVLTGVYLFWMVLPLLEFSVNEGLDVSKLLLFPLTRSELMLSLLFSTLLDIPMLGLILVFIAVVAGWAVSLPVTLLTIVAVLILYAQVVGMSQLVLALLMSTLQSRRFRDLSIILIALFSVS
;
A
#
# COMPACT_ATOMS: atom_id res chain seq x y z
N MET A 1 -14.45 4.99 -9.13
CA MET A 1 -13.41 5.32 -8.13
C MET A 1 -12.13 5.86 -8.75
N ILE A 2 -11.61 5.29 -9.85
CA ILE A 2 -10.36 5.76 -10.51
C ILE A 2 -10.37 7.25 -10.85
N VAL A 3 -11.47 7.78 -11.42
CA VAL A 3 -11.60 9.21 -11.79
C VAL A 3 -11.51 10.16 -10.59
N PHE A 4 -11.93 9.73 -9.39
CA PHE A 4 -11.87 10.54 -8.17
C PHE A 4 -10.57 10.34 -7.37
N GLY A 5 -9.98 9.14 -7.41
CA GLY A 5 -8.74 8.84 -6.69
C GLY A 5 -7.51 9.44 -7.37
N LEU A 6 -7.48 9.46 -8.71
CA LEU A 6 -6.31 9.91 -9.48
C LEU A 6 -5.96 11.39 -9.23
N PRO A 7 -6.91 12.34 -9.15
CA PRO A 7 -6.63 13.72 -8.74
C PRO A 7 -6.04 13.83 -7.33
N ILE A 8 -6.53 13.02 -6.38
CA ILE A 8 -6.05 13.02 -4.99
C ILE A 8 -4.61 12.50 -4.93
N TYR A 9 -4.36 11.33 -5.51
CA TYR A 9 -3.01 10.75 -5.55
C TYR A 9 -2.04 11.62 -6.34
N GLY A 10 -2.49 12.21 -7.45
CA GLY A 10 -1.74 13.17 -8.23
C GLY A 10 -1.40 14.43 -7.43
N GLY A 11 -2.35 14.97 -6.67
CA GLY A 11 -2.13 16.12 -5.79
C GLY A 11 -1.11 15.83 -4.69
N ILE A 12 -1.20 14.66 -4.06
CA ILE A 12 -0.20 14.20 -3.06
C ILE A 12 1.17 14.06 -3.71
N ALA A 13 1.26 13.42 -4.87
CA ALA A 13 2.52 13.22 -5.59
C ALA A 13 3.15 14.55 -6.01
N VAL A 14 2.37 15.48 -6.57
CA VAL A 14 2.86 16.81 -6.93
C VAL A 14 3.29 17.58 -5.68
N GLY A 15 2.48 17.59 -4.63
CA GLY A 15 2.79 18.30 -3.38
C GLY A 15 4.09 17.81 -2.74
N THR A 16 4.26 16.49 -2.64
CA THR A 16 5.47 15.88 -2.09
C THR A 16 6.69 16.08 -3.00
N PHE A 17 6.54 15.99 -4.32
CA PHE A 17 7.59 16.34 -5.28
C PHE A 17 8.07 17.78 -5.08
N LEU A 18 7.15 18.75 -4.99
CA LEU A 18 7.48 20.15 -4.75
C LEU A 18 8.19 20.31 -3.40
N ALA A 19 7.73 19.62 -2.35
CA ALA A 19 8.37 19.65 -1.04
C ALA A 19 9.82 19.13 -1.09
N TYR A 20 10.07 18.00 -1.77
CA TYR A 20 11.42 17.44 -1.92
C TYR A 20 12.36 18.37 -2.68
N ARG A 21 11.84 19.07 -3.69
CA ARG A 21 12.65 19.90 -4.59
C ARG A 21 12.94 21.29 -4.04
N TYR A 22 11.98 21.91 -3.35
CA TYR A 22 12.03 23.34 -3.04
C TYR A 22 12.14 23.66 -1.55
N LEU A 23 11.87 22.71 -0.64
CA LEU A 23 12.12 22.98 0.78
C LEU A 23 13.62 23.00 1.08
N PRO A 24 14.07 23.90 1.98
CA PRO A 24 15.45 23.90 2.44
C PRO A 24 15.77 22.62 3.22
N SER A 25 17.02 22.20 3.16
CA SER A 25 17.52 21.15 4.05
C SER A 25 17.52 21.66 5.51
N PRO A 26 17.08 20.89 6.51
CA PRO A 26 16.73 19.45 6.45
C PRO A 26 15.26 19.13 6.18
N ALA A 27 14.37 20.14 6.06
CA ALA A 27 12.92 19.95 5.97
C ALA A 27 12.51 19.06 4.78
N ASN A 28 13.21 19.13 3.65
CA ASN A 28 12.94 18.26 2.49
C ASN A 28 13.12 16.76 2.81
N ALA A 29 14.13 16.40 3.60
CA ALA A 29 14.38 15.03 4.02
C ALA A 29 13.41 14.57 5.12
N GLU A 30 13.03 15.46 6.04
CA GLU A 30 12.03 15.16 7.07
C GLU A 30 10.67 14.82 6.46
N ILE A 31 10.24 15.59 5.44
CA ILE A 31 9.01 15.29 4.68
C ILE A 31 9.13 13.95 3.96
N LEU A 32 10.30 13.62 3.38
CA LEU A 32 10.52 12.31 2.76
C LEU A 32 10.30 11.18 3.77
N PHE A 33 10.92 11.25 4.94
CA PHE A 33 10.74 10.24 5.98
C PHE A 33 9.28 10.15 6.44
N LEU A 34 8.63 11.30 6.70
CA LEU A 34 7.23 11.34 7.10
C LEU A 34 6.32 10.65 6.07
N VAL A 35 6.49 10.98 4.78
CA VAL A 35 5.69 10.41 3.70
C VAL A 35 5.94 8.90 3.58
N LEU A 36 7.20 8.46 3.56
CA LEU A 36 7.53 7.04 3.41
C LEU A 36 7.09 6.20 4.62
N THR A 37 7.23 6.72 5.84
CA THR A 37 6.70 6.07 7.05
C THR A 37 5.18 6.03 7.03
N GLY A 38 4.52 7.12 6.63
CA GLY A 38 3.07 7.18 6.49
C GLY A 38 2.55 6.15 5.49
N VAL A 39 3.20 6.05 4.32
CA VAL A 39 2.92 5.02 3.31
C VAL A 39 3.09 3.62 3.89
N TYR A 40 4.20 3.36 4.58
CA TYR A 40 4.49 2.06 5.17
C TYR A 40 3.42 1.63 6.18
N LEU A 41 3.05 2.52 7.11
CA LEU A 41 2.00 2.26 8.11
C LEU A 41 0.63 2.09 7.46
N PHE A 42 0.29 2.95 6.49
CA PHE A 42 -0.97 2.86 5.76
C PHE A 42 -1.12 1.51 5.05
N TRP A 43 -0.05 1.02 4.40
CA TRP A 43 -0.06 -0.26 3.69
C TRP A 43 -0.15 -1.50 4.59
N MET A 44 0.26 -1.39 5.85
CA MET A 44 0.05 -2.46 6.84
C MET A 44 -1.43 -2.61 7.20
N VAL A 45 -2.16 -1.50 7.27
CA VAL A 45 -3.55 -1.47 7.74
C VAL A 45 -4.53 -1.71 6.59
N LEU A 46 -4.24 -1.18 5.41
CA LEU A 46 -5.08 -1.26 4.21
C LEU A 46 -5.66 -2.67 3.92
N PRO A 47 -4.86 -3.76 3.90
CA PRO A 47 -5.39 -5.07 3.59
C PRO A 47 -6.37 -5.61 4.66
N LEU A 48 -6.30 -5.14 5.91
CA LEU A 48 -7.26 -5.51 6.96
C LEU A 48 -8.64 -4.92 6.67
N LEU A 49 -8.68 -3.73 6.07
CA LEU A 49 -9.91 -3.09 5.62
C LEU A 49 -10.46 -3.82 4.40
N GLU A 50 -9.61 -4.15 3.44
CA GLU A 50 -10.00 -4.85 2.21
C GLU A 50 -10.51 -6.27 2.47
N PHE A 51 -9.94 -7.01 3.43
CA PHE A 51 -10.41 -8.36 3.79
C PHE A 51 -11.90 -8.36 4.19
N SER A 52 -12.40 -7.27 4.79
CA SER A 52 -13.81 -7.17 5.17
C SER A 52 -14.76 -6.92 4.00
N VAL A 53 -14.24 -6.40 2.87
CA VAL A 53 -15.02 -5.97 1.70
C VAL A 53 -14.86 -6.93 0.52
N ASN A 54 -13.69 -7.57 0.39
CA ASN A 54 -13.33 -8.40 -0.76
C ASN A 54 -13.25 -9.88 -0.36
N GLU A 55 -14.32 -10.62 -0.61
CA GLU A 55 -14.35 -12.08 -0.43
C GLU A 55 -13.36 -12.84 -1.33
N GLY A 56 -12.76 -12.19 -2.34
CA GLY A 56 -11.71 -12.74 -3.19
C GLY A 56 -10.37 -12.94 -2.46
N LEU A 57 -10.18 -12.27 -1.31
CA LEU A 57 -9.05 -12.49 -0.42
C LEU A 57 -9.23 -13.74 0.47
N ASP A 58 -10.40 -14.39 0.41
CA ASP A 58 -10.63 -15.65 1.14
C ASP A 58 -9.92 -16.82 0.45
N VAL A 59 -8.66 -17.04 0.86
CA VAL A 59 -7.78 -18.12 0.41
C VAL A 59 -8.45 -19.49 0.57
N SER A 60 -9.42 -19.63 1.49
CA SER A 60 -10.17 -20.87 1.72
C SER A 60 -10.91 -21.35 0.47
N LYS A 61 -11.34 -20.44 -0.40
CA LYS A 61 -12.00 -20.76 -1.68
C LYS A 61 -11.00 -21.28 -2.72
N LEU A 62 -9.74 -20.84 -2.64
CA LEU A 62 -8.67 -21.26 -3.55
C LEU A 62 -8.09 -22.64 -3.17
N LEU A 63 -8.26 -23.07 -1.91
CA LEU A 63 -7.91 -24.43 -1.46
C LEU A 63 -8.73 -25.53 -2.14
N LEU A 64 -9.83 -25.18 -2.81
CA LEU A 64 -10.63 -26.11 -3.62
C LEU A 64 -9.90 -26.51 -4.92
N PHE A 65 -8.90 -25.73 -5.34
CA PHE A 65 -8.10 -26.01 -6.52
C PHE A 65 -6.75 -26.64 -6.13
N PRO A 66 -6.19 -27.53 -6.97
CA PRO A 66 -4.89 -28.17 -6.72
C PRO A 66 -3.73 -27.20 -6.99
N LEU A 67 -3.70 -26.08 -6.27
CA LEU A 67 -2.66 -25.05 -6.37
C LEU A 67 -1.53 -25.31 -5.38
N THR A 68 -0.30 -25.08 -5.83
CA THR A 68 0.87 -25.03 -4.95
C THR A 68 0.84 -23.77 -4.10
N ARG A 69 1.51 -23.81 -2.94
CA ARG A 69 1.62 -22.63 -2.05
C ARG A 69 2.24 -21.41 -2.76
N SER A 70 3.18 -21.65 -3.67
CA SER A 70 3.81 -20.62 -4.49
C SER A 70 2.84 -19.96 -5.46
N GLU A 71 1.96 -20.71 -6.10
CA GLU A 71 0.97 -20.17 -7.04
C GLU A 71 -0.08 -19.32 -6.31
N LEU A 72 -0.51 -19.76 -5.13
CA LEU A 72 -1.39 -19.00 -4.25
C LEU A 72 -0.76 -17.66 -3.83
N MET A 73 0.49 -17.68 -3.38
CA MET A 73 1.21 -16.46 -3.00
C MET A 73 1.41 -15.52 -4.18
N LEU A 74 1.81 -16.05 -5.35
CA LEU A 74 1.98 -15.24 -6.55
C LEU A 74 0.66 -14.62 -7.01
N SER A 75 -0.42 -15.39 -7.01
CA SER A 75 -1.76 -14.90 -7.37
C SER A 75 -2.20 -13.74 -6.46
N LEU A 76 -2.02 -13.89 -5.14
CA LEU A 76 -2.33 -12.82 -4.18
C LEU A 76 -1.45 -11.58 -4.39
N LEU A 77 -0.15 -11.78 -4.63
CA LEU A 77 0.77 -10.68 -4.94
C LEU A 77 0.35 -9.93 -6.22
N PHE A 78 0.07 -10.65 -7.31
CA PHE A 78 -0.40 -10.06 -8.57
C PHE A 78 -1.78 -9.41 -8.46
N SER A 79 -2.67 -9.94 -7.62
CA SER A 79 -3.94 -9.30 -7.32
C SER A 79 -3.70 -7.93 -6.67
N THR A 80 -2.86 -7.87 -5.63
CA THR A 80 -2.57 -6.61 -4.93
C THR A 80 -1.81 -5.58 -5.77
N LEU A 81 -1.05 -6.04 -6.75
CA LEU A 81 -0.33 -5.21 -7.72
C LEU A 81 -1.25 -4.44 -8.68
N LEU A 82 -2.46 -4.95 -8.91
CA LEU A 82 -3.41 -4.35 -9.86
C LEU A 82 -4.51 -3.52 -9.18
N ASP A 83 -4.45 -3.40 -7.85
CA ASP A 83 -5.46 -2.67 -7.09
C ASP A 83 -5.30 -1.15 -7.24
N ILE A 84 -6.43 -0.44 -7.15
CA ILE A 84 -6.47 1.03 -7.29
C ILE A 84 -5.50 1.76 -6.34
N PRO A 85 -5.35 1.38 -5.05
CA PRO A 85 -4.37 1.98 -4.16
C PRO A 85 -2.94 1.92 -4.70
N MET A 86 -2.58 0.86 -5.44
CA MET A 86 -1.25 0.67 -6.01
C MET A 86 -0.87 1.82 -6.97
N LEU A 87 -1.84 2.39 -7.70
CA LEU A 87 -1.59 3.58 -8.53
C LEU A 87 -1.11 4.77 -7.69
N GLY A 88 -1.68 4.96 -6.50
CA GLY A 88 -1.26 6.01 -5.56
C GLY A 88 0.17 5.79 -5.07
N LEU A 89 0.51 4.54 -4.73
CA LEU A 89 1.88 4.18 -4.30
C LEU A 89 2.92 4.48 -5.38
N ILE A 90 2.63 4.06 -6.62
CA ILE A 90 3.50 4.30 -7.77
C ILE A 90 3.72 5.82 -7.96
N LEU A 91 2.66 6.62 -7.87
CA LEU A 91 2.77 8.08 -8.02
C LEU A 91 3.64 8.71 -6.92
N VAL A 92 3.51 8.27 -5.67
CA VAL A 92 4.38 8.73 -4.57
C VAL A 92 5.83 8.36 -4.83
N PHE A 93 6.10 7.15 -5.31
CA PHE A 93 7.46 6.70 -5.64
C PHE A 93 8.07 7.44 -6.83
N ILE A 94 7.27 7.74 -7.86
CA ILE A 94 7.70 8.62 -8.96
C ILE A 94 8.05 10.00 -8.42
N ALA A 95 7.24 10.57 -7.52
CA ALA A 95 7.53 11.86 -6.91
C ALA A 95 8.84 11.87 -6.11
N VAL A 96 9.14 10.79 -5.38
CA VAL A 96 10.42 10.63 -4.66
C VAL A 96 11.59 10.58 -5.65
N VAL A 97 11.53 9.71 -6.67
CA VAL A 97 12.62 9.59 -7.65
C VAL A 97 12.82 10.92 -8.39
N ALA A 98 11.75 11.55 -8.86
CA ALA A 98 11.81 12.82 -9.58
C ALA A 98 12.31 13.97 -8.69
N GLY A 99 11.88 14.02 -7.43
CA GLY A 99 12.27 15.07 -6.48
C GLY A 99 13.76 15.06 -6.15
N TRP A 100 14.36 13.86 -6.13
CA TRP A 100 15.77 13.64 -5.76
C TRP A 100 16.69 13.37 -6.97
N ALA A 101 16.20 13.47 -8.20
CA ALA A 101 16.97 13.24 -9.42
C ALA A 101 17.94 14.40 -9.74
N VAL A 102 18.91 14.64 -8.87
CA VAL A 102 19.90 15.73 -9.01
C VAL A 102 21.09 15.31 -9.88
N SER A 103 21.47 14.03 -9.85
CA SER A 103 22.56 13.46 -10.64
C SER A 103 22.28 11.99 -10.96
N LEU A 104 22.87 11.47 -12.03
CA LEU A 104 22.64 10.08 -12.45
C LEU A 104 22.92 9.05 -11.35
N PRO A 105 24.03 9.11 -10.58
CA PRO A 105 24.28 8.16 -9.51
C PRO A 105 23.23 8.23 -8.39
N VAL A 106 22.81 9.45 -8.01
CA VAL A 106 21.79 9.64 -6.97
C VAL A 106 20.45 9.10 -7.44
N THR A 107 20.05 9.36 -8.68
CA THR A 107 18.80 8.84 -9.24
C THR A 107 18.79 7.30 -9.23
N LEU A 108 19.88 6.65 -9.66
CA LEU A 108 19.97 5.19 -9.67
C LEU A 108 19.87 4.61 -8.26
N LEU A 109 20.57 5.20 -7.28
CA LEU A 109 20.46 4.80 -5.88
C LEU A 109 19.05 4.99 -5.34
N THR A 110 18.39 6.10 -5.64
CA THR A 110 17.01 6.36 -5.23
C THR A 110 16.04 5.34 -5.83
N ILE A 111 16.19 4.99 -7.11
CA ILE A 111 15.38 3.95 -7.75
C ILE A 111 15.55 2.61 -7.02
N VAL A 112 16.79 2.19 -6.75
CA VAL A 112 17.07 0.94 -6.03
C VAL A 112 16.47 0.98 -4.62
N ALA A 113 16.64 2.07 -3.88
CA ALA A 113 16.10 2.23 -2.54
C ALA A 113 14.55 2.17 -2.53
N VAL A 114 13.91 2.82 -3.49
CA VAL A 114 12.44 2.79 -3.65
C VAL A 114 11.95 1.39 -4.02
N LEU A 115 12.66 0.64 -4.87
CA LEU A 115 12.30 -0.76 -5.19
C LEU A 115 12.45 -1.68 -3.97
N ILE A 116 13.48 -1.49 -3.15
CA ILE A 116 13.64 -2.22 -1.89
C ILE A 116 12.49 -1.89 -0.94
N LEU A 117 12.19 -0.60 -0.76
CA LEU A 117 11.08 -0.17 0.08
C LEU A 117 9.75 -0.71 -0.42
N TYR A 118 9.52 -0.71 -1.74
CA TYR A 118 8.34 -1.28 -2.34
C TYR A 118 8.14 -2.75 -1.95
N ALA A 119 9.19 -3.56 -2.11
CA ALA A 119 9.16 -4.96 -1.73
C ALA A 119 8.90 -5.14 -0.22
N GLN A 120 9.46 -4.27 0.62
CA GLN A 120 9.21 -4.28 2.07
C GLN A 120 7.77 -3.91 2.41
N VAL A 121 7.22 -2.87 1.79
CA VAL A 121 5.83 -2.41 1.99
C VAL A 121 4.84 -3.53 1.63
N VAL A 122 4.96 -4.10 0.43
CA VAL A 122 4.08 -5.17 -0.04
C VAL A 122 4.29 -6.43 0.80
N GLY A 123 5.54 -6.84 1.03
CA GLY A 123 5.84 -8.01 1.84
C GLY A 123 5.27 -7.90 3.26
N MET A 124 5.42 -6.75 3.90
CA MET A 124 4.90 -6.52 5.25
C MET A 124 3.36 -6.51 5.29
N SER A 125 2.72 -5.94 4.29
CA SER A 125 1.27 -5.99 4.11
C SER A 125 0.75 -7.44 4.06
N GLN A 126 1.42 -8.29 3.27
CA GLN A 126 1.08 -9.71 3.17
C GLN A 126 1.38 -10.48 4.47
N LEU A 127 2.48 -10.16 5.15
CA LEU A 127 2.80 -10.76 6.45
C LEU A 127 1.75 -10.41 7.51
N VAL A 128 1.29 -9.16 7.56
CA VAL A 128 0.22 -8.72 8.47
C VAL A 128 -1.06 -9.51 8.22
N LEU A 129 -1.47 -9.66 6.96
CA LEU A 129 -2.61 -10.51 6.60
C LEU A 129 -2.42 -11.96 7.03
N ALA A 130 -1.28 -12.56 6.70
CA ALA A 130 -1.00 -13.96 6.98
C ALA A 130 -1.00 -14.25 8.50
N LEU A 131 -0.42 -13.36 9.30
CA LEU A 131 -0.38 -13.49 10.76
C LEU A 131 -1.74 -13.29 11.40
N LEU A 132 -2.57 -12.38 10.87
CA LEU A 132 -3.88 -12.06 11.43
C LEU A 132 -5.01 -12.91 10.84
N MET A 133 -4.75 -13.76 9.83
CA MET A 133 -5.76 -14.54 9.12
C MET A 133 -6.66 -15.36 10.06
N SER A 134 -6.09 -16.00 11.09
CA SER A 134 -6.85 -16.78 12.08
C SER A 134 -7.79 -15.89 12.92
N THR A 135 -7.36 -14.67 13.23
CA THR A 135 -8.15 -13.66 13.96
C THR A 135 -9.25 -13.07 13.07
N LEU A 136 -8.92 -12.76 11.82
CA LEU A 136 -9.84 -12.18 10.83
C LEU A 136 -10.97 -13.15 10.47
N GLN A 137 -10.70 -14.45 10.43
CA GLN A 137 -11.71 -15.50 10.22
C GLN A 137 -12.57 -15.80 11.46
N SER A 138 -12.24 -15.21 12.62
CA SER A 138 -13.03 -15.43 13.83
C SER A 138 -14.41 -14.77 13.71
N ARG A 139 -15.45 -15.46 14.19
CA ARG A 139 -16.83 -14.94 14.19
C ARG A 139 -16.93 -13.59 14.89
N ARG A 140 -16.19 -13.40 15.99
CA ARG A 140 -16.18 -12.17 16.79
C ARG A 140 -15.66 -10.97 16.01
N PHE A 141 -14.59 -11.15 15.22
CA PHE A 141 -14.02 -10.07 14.41
C PHE A 141 -14.99 -9.67 13.28
N ARG A 142 -15.62 -10.66 12.65
CA ARG A 142 -16.64 -10.42 11.62
C ARG A 142 -17.86 -9.67 12.16
N ASP A 143 -18.31 -9.98 13.37
CA ASP A 143 -19.45 -9.27 13.97
C ASP A 143 -19.06 -7.81 14.33
N LEU A 144 -17.84 -7.59 14.84
CA LEU A 144 -17.30 -6.25 15.14
C LEU A 144 -17.11 -5.39 13.88
N SER A 145 -16.58 -5.95 12.79
CA SER A 145 -16.37 -5.21 11.55
C SER A 145 -17.70 -4.77 10.92
N ILE A 146 -18.73 -5.61 10.94
CA ILE A 146 -20.08 -5.24 10.48
C ILE A 146 -20.63 -4.05 11.28
N ILE A 147 -20.48 -4.06 12.61
CA ILE A 147 -20.92 -2.96 13.47
C ILE A 147 -20.17 -1.67 13.15
N LEU A 148 -18.84 -1.73 13.02
CA LEU A 148 -18.02 -0.57 12.68
C LEU A 148 -18.37 0.00 11.31
N ILE A 149 -18.48 -0.84 10.29
CA ILE A 149 -18.88 -0.42 8.94
C ILE A 149 -20.26 0.23 8.96
N ALA A 150 -21.23 -0.37 9.68
CA ALA A 150 -22.56 0.23 9.81
C ALA A 150 -22.52 1.62 10.47
N LEU A 151 -21.66 1.81 11.47
CA LEU A 151 -21.50 3.10 12.17
C LEU A 151 -20.92 4.18 11.25
N PHE A 152 -19.89 3.85 10.46
CA PHE A 152 -19.25 4.79 9.54
C PHE A 152 -20.02 4.99 8.22
N SER A 153 -20.91 4.06 7.85
CA SER A 153 -21.75 4.18 6.65
C SER A 153 -22.98 5.08 6.88
N VAL A 154 -23.40 5.21 8.15
CA VAL A 154 -24.54 6.07 8.54
C VAL A 154 -24.12 7.53 8.79
N SER A 155 -22.82 7.81 8.88
CA SER A 155 -22.23 9.15 9.02
C SER A 155 -21.79 9.74 7.69
#